data_AF-A0A6B8MBF6-F1
#
_entry.id   AF-A0A6B8MBF6-F1
#
_cell.length_a   1.000
_cell.length_b   1.000
_cell.length_c   1.000
_cell.angle_alpha   90.00
_cell.angle_beta   90.00
_cell.angle_gamma   90.00
#
_symmetry.space_group_name_H-M   'P 1'
#
loop_
_entity.id
_entity.type
_entity.pdbx_description
1 polymer ?
#
loop_
_entity_poly.entity_id
_entity_poly.type
_entity_poly.pdbx_seq_one_letter_code
_entity_poly.pdbx_strand_id
1 'polypeptide(L)' 'MSPEMSKKVATILYWIGVLIALPFILLIGASIMRMFTEGMEAKYVSSTFLGLFGAAFSYSVGYLLRHMLTHQDIQN' A
#
# COMPACT_ATOMS: atom_id res chain seq x y z
N MET A 1 10.41 -23.60 8.77
CA MET A 1 11.04 -22.34 9.24
C MET A 1 10.79 -22.24 10.73
N SER A 2 11.69 -21.63 11.52
CA SER A 2 11.36 -21.37 12.92
C SER A 2 10.24 -20.33 12.99
N PRO A 3 9.31 -20.40 13.97
CA PRO A 3 8.20 -19.45 14.08
C PRO A 3 8.64 -17.98 14.19
N GLU A 4 9.85 -17.76 14.70
CA GLU A 4 10.46 -16.43 14.77
C GLU A 4 10.84 -15.89 13.38
N MET A 5 11.28 -16.76 12.47
CA MET A 5 11.70 -16.40 11.12
C MET A 5 10.50 -16.08 10.23
N SER A 6 9.42 -16.85 10.32
CA SER A 6 8.14 -16.59 9.62
C SER A 6 7.57 -15.21 9.99
N LYS A 7 7.58 -14.84 11.27
CA LYS A 7 7.14 -13.51 11.76
C LYS A 7 7.99 -12.37 11.20
N LYS A 8 9.31 -12.55 11.11
CA LYS A 8 10.22 -11.55 10.52
C LYS A 8 9.93 -11.35 9.04
N VAL A 9 9.76 -12.42 8.27
CA VAL A 9 9.41 -12.34 6.84
C VAL A 9 8.04 -11.67 6.65
N ALA A 10 7.03 -12.08 7.42
CA ALA A 10 5.69 -11.48 7.36
C ALA A 10 5.70 -9.98 7.67
N THR A 11 6.54 -9.54 8.61
CA THR A 11 6.72 -8.12 8.95
C THR A 11 7.41 -7.36 7.82
N ILE A 12 8.44 -7.93 7.20
CA ILE A 12 9.13 -7.33 6.06
C ILE A 12 8.17 -7.15 4.88
N LEU A 13 7.36 -8.16 4.56
CA LEU A 13 6.38 -8.08 3.46
C LEU A 13 5.31 -7.01 3.70
N TYR A 14 4.88 -6.84 4.95
CA TYR A 14 3.99 -5.74 5.31
C TYR A 14 4.65 -4.38 5.05
N TRP A 15 5.89 -4.19 5.49
CA TRP A 15 6.64 -2.95 5.25
C TRP A 15 6.91 -2.68 3.78
N ILE A 16 7.15 -3.73 2.97
CA ILE A 16 7.26 -3.60 1.52
C ILE A 16 5.95 -3.09 0.92
N GLY A 17 4.80 -3.63 1.34
CA GLY A 17 3.49 -3.13 0.91
C GLY A 17 3.27 -1.65 1.26
N VAL A 18 3.68 -1.24 2.47
CA VAL A 18 3.65 0.18 2.89
C VAL A 18 4.58 1.04 2.03
N LEU A 19 5.79 0.57 1.73
CA LEU A 19 6.79 1.31 0.96
C LEU A 19 6.36 1.48 -0.50
N ILE A 20 5.71 0.48 -1.09
CA ILE A 20 5.11 0.55 -2.43
C ILE A 20 3.91 1.51 -2.45
N ALA A 21 3.19 1.68 -1.34
CA ALA A 21 2.08 2.64 -1.25
C ALA A 21 2.54 4.11 -1.26
N LEU A 22 3.78 4.41 -0.85
CA LEU A 22 4.30 5.79 -0.75
C LEU A 22 4.18 6.62 -2.05
N PRO A 23 4.63 6.17 -3.24
CA PRO A 23 4.49 6.94 -4.47
C PRO A 23 3.03 7.27 -4.79
N PHE A 24 2.08 6.39 -4.45
CA PHE A 24 0.66 6.65 -4.66
C PHE A 24 0.12 7.71 -3.68
N ILE A 25 0.58 7.71 -2.43
CA ILE A 25 0.25 8.78 -1.46
C ILE A 25 0.79 10.12 -1.94
N LEU A 26 2.01 10.17 -2.46
CA LEU A 26 2.58 11.38 -3.05
C LEU A 26 1.78 11.84 -4.27
N LEU A 27 1.35 10.91 -5.13
CA LEU A 27 0.50 11.21 -6.28
C LEU A 27 -0.85 11.82 -5.85
N ILE A 28 -1.50 11.26 -4.81
CA ILE A 28 -2.72 11.82 -4.23
C ILE A 28 -2.47 13.25 -3.77
N GLY A 29 -1.45 13.47 -2.94
CA GLY A 29 -1.13 14.79 -2.40
C GLY A 29 -0.86 15.83 -3.50
N ALA A 30 -0.03 15.47 -4.48
CA ALA A 30 0.28 16.34 -5.62
C ALA A 30 -0.95 16.65 -6.47
N SER A 31 -1.81 15.66 -6.72
CA SER A 31 -3.02 15.84 -7.52
C SER A 31 -4.04 16.72 -6.81
N ILE A 32 -4.24 16.51 -5.51
CA ILE A 32 -5.11 17.34 -4.67
C ILE A 32 -4.59 18.77 -4.61
N MET A 33 -3.28 18.96 -4.39
CA MET A 33 -2.68 20.30 -4.39
C MET A 33 -2.94 21.01 -5.72
N ARG A 34 -2.77 20.33 -6.85
CA ARG A 34 -3.07 20.90 -8.18
C ARG A 34 -4.54 21.22 -8.38
N MET A 35 -5.47 20.43 -7.83
CA MET A 35 -6.89 20.78 -7.85
C MET A 35 -7.20 22.09 -7.13
N PHE A 36 -6.47 22.39 -6.05
CA PHE A 36 -6.62 23.67 -5.33
C PHE A 36 -5.94 24.84 -6.03
N THR A 37 -4.83 24.62 -6.74
CA THR A 37 -4.07 25.73 -7.38
C THR A 37 -4.48 26.00 -8.82
N GLU A 38 -4.85 24.97 -9.58
CA GLU A 38 -5.13 25.04 -11.02
C GLU A 38 -6.61 24.75 -11.34
N GLY A 39 -7.41 24.38 -10.33
CA GLY A 39 -8.82 24.05 -10.48
C GLY A 39 -9.09 22.57 -10.69
N MET A 40 -10.38 22.19 -10.63
CA MET A 40 -10.81 20.78 -10.78
C MET A 40 -10.77 20.32 -12.24
N GLU A 41 -9.57 20.01 -12.72
CA GLU A 41 -9.41 19.33 -14.00
C GLU A 41 -9.57 17.80 -13.86
N ALA A 42 -10.18 17.17 -14.86
CA ALA A 42 -10.39 15.71 -14.89
C ALA A 42 -9.09 14.92 -14.72
N LYS A 43 -7.95 15.42 -15.21
CA LYS A 43 -6.64 14.77 -15.07
C LYS A 43 -6.20 14.62 -13.60
N TYR A 44 -6.53 15.60 -12.75
CA TYR A 44 -6.19 15.56 -11.33
C TYR A 44 -7.13 14.67 -10.53
N VAL A 45 -8.40 14.61 -10.90
CA VAL A 45 -9.38 13.67 -10.33
C VAL A 45 -8.96 12.23 -10.64
N SER A 46 -8.67 11.94 -11.92
CA SER A 46 -8.20 10.61 -12.35
C SER A 46 -6.89 10.20 -11.69
N SER A 47 -5.94 11.13 -11.55
CA SER A 47 -4.66 10.86 -10.88
C SER A 47 -4.83 10.59 -9.39
N THR A 48 -5.74 11.31 -8.73
CA THR A 48 -6.11 11.08 -7.33
C THR A 48 -6.75 9.72 -7.14
N PHE A 49 -7.68 9.35 -8.02
CA PHE A 49 -8.32 8.03 -7.98
C PHE A 49 -7.31 6.89 -8.20
N LEU A 50 -6.41 7.04 -9.18
CA LEU A 50 -5.33 6.10 -9.42
C LEU A 50 -4.42 5.95 -8.19
N GLY A 51 -4.08 7.08 -7.56
CA GLY A 51 -3.33 7.09 -6.31
C GLY A 51 -4.06 6.37 -5.18
N LEU A 52 -5.35 6.65 -4.97
CA LEU A 52 -6.15 5.99 -3.94
C LEU A 52 -6.23 4.48 -4.17
N PHE A 53 -6.49 4.06 -5.40
CA PHE A 53 -6.53 2.64 -5.77
C PHE A 53 -5.18 1.97 -5.53
N GLY A 54 -4.09 2.55 -6.02
CA GLY A 54 -2.74 1.98 -5.87
C GLY A 54 -2.29 1.89 -4.42
N ALA A 55 -2.58 2.91 -3.60
CA ALA A 55 -2.27 2.90 -2.17
C ALA A 55 -3.06 1.81 -1.42
N ALA A 56 -4.38 1.73 -1.66
CA ALA A 56 -5.25 0.74 -1.03
C ALA A 56 -4.88 -0.69 -1.44
N PHE A 57 -4.60 -0.91 -2.73
CA PHE A 57 -4.17 -2.21 -3.25
C PHE A 57 -2.83 -2.64 -2.63
N SER A 58 -1.83 -1.77 -2.62
CA SER A 58 -0.49 -2.06 -2.10
C SER A 58 -0.53 -2.44 -0.61
N TYR A 59 -1.30 -1.67 0.17
CA TYR A 59 -1.52 -1.96 1.59
C TYR A 59 -2.25 -3.29 1.81
N SER A 60 -3.29 -3.55 1.03
CA SER A 60 -4.09 -4.79 1.13
C SER A 60 -3.25 -6.03 0.80
N VAL A 61 -2.42 -5.96 -0.25
CA VAL A 61 -1.50 -7.06 -0.61
C VAL A 61 -0.46 -7.28 0.47
N GLY A 62 0.17 -6.21 1.00
CA GLY A 62 1.13 -6.33 2.09
C GLY A 62 0.51 -6.95 3.36
N TYR A 63 -0.71 -6.57 3.70
CA TYR A 63 -1.47 -7.15 4.80
C TYR A 63 -1.81 -8.62 4.56
N LEU A 64 -2.31 -8.95 3.36
CA LEU A 64 -2.66 -10.33 3.00
C LEU A 64 -1.44 -11.26 3.07
N LEU A 65 -0.31 -10.83 2.51
CA LEU A 65 0.95 -11.58 2.56
C LEU A 65 1.41 -11.82 3.99
N ARG A 66 1.34 -10.80 4.85
CA ARG A 66 1.60 -10.96 6.28
C ARG A 66 0.64 -11.97 6.90
N HIS A 67 -0.66 -11.85 6.64
CA HIS A 67 -1.68 -12.69 7.22
C HIS A 67 -1.50 -14.17 6.86
N MET A 68 -1.24 -14.47 5.58
CA MET A 68 -1.01 -15.84 5.09
C MET A 68 0.21 -16.48 5.75
N LEU A 69 1.34 -15.76 5.83
CA LEU A 69 2.55 -16.28 6.45
C LEU A 69 2.43 -16.46 7.97
N THR A 70 1.62 -15.63 8.62
CA THR A 70 1.40 -15.76 10.07
C THR A 70 0.43 -16.91 10.40
N HIS A 71 -0.49 -17.26 9.49
CA HIS A 71 -1.41 -18.40 9.66
C HIS A 71 -0.76 -19.76 9.33
N GLN A 72 0.13 -19.83 8.34
CA GLN A 72 0.87 -21.06 8.01
C GLN A 72 1.77 -21.57 9.14
N ASP A 73 2.18 -20.67 10.03
CA ASP A 73 3.02 -20.95 11.20
C ASP A 73 2.25 -21.57 12.38
N ILE A 74 0.91 -21.50 12.37
CA ILE A 74 0.03 -22.01 13.44
C ILE A 74 -0.46 -23.44 13.14
N GLN A 75 -0.41 -23.87 11.88
CA GLN A 75 -0.91 -25.19 11.43
C GLN A 75 0.19 -26.25 11.22
N ASN A 76 1.48 -25.91 11.35
CA ASN A 76 2.62 -26.82 11.30
C ASN A 76 3.29 -26.94 12.67
#